data_AF-A0A4Z0HCD6-F1
#
_entry.id   AF-A0A4Z0HCD6-F1
#
_cell.length_a   1.000
_cell.length_b   1.000
_cell.length_c   1.000
_cell.angle_alpha   90.00
_cell.angle_beta   90.00
_cell.angle_gamma   90.00
#
_symmetry.space_group_name_H-M   'P 1'
#
loop_
_entity.id
_entity.type
_entity.pdbx_description
1 polymer ?
#
loop_
_entity_poly.entity_id
_entity_poly.type
_entity_poly.pdbx_seq_one_letter_code
_entity_poly.pdbx_strand_id
1 'polypeptide(L)'
;MSAFPVVRPYRPADEEAVVDLWARASKEAHPFVEGEGGGARERAVREVYLVKADNWVAEAPDGTVVGLLGLLGAEIGGLFVAPEAQGTGAG
;
A
#
# COMPACT_ATOMS: atom_id res chain seq x y z
N MET A 1 -5.73 -11.41 -21.57
CA MET A 1 -6.25 -10.13 -21.06
C MET A 1 -5.91 -10.09 -19.59
N SER A 2 -5.01 -9.20 -19.15
CA SER A 2 -4.87 -8.98 -17.70
C SER A 2 -6.17 -8.36 -17.22
N ALA A 3 -6.85 -9.02 -16.29
CA ALA A 3 -7.97 -8.42 -15.61
C ALA A 3 -7.44 -7.32 -14.70
N PHE A 4 -8.06 -6.15 -14.75
CA PHE A 4 -7.72 -5.02 -13.89
C PHE A 4 -7.96 -5.39 -12.42
N PRO A 5 -7.15 -4.88 -11.49
CA PRO A 5 -7.40 -5.08 -10.07
C PRO A 5 -8.72 -4.42 -9.65
N VAL A 6 -9.39 -5.01 -8.67
CA VAL A 6 -10.60 -4.48 -8.06
C VAL A 6 -10.20 -3.56 -6.91
N VAL A 7 -10.60 -2.30 -6.97
CA VAL A 7 -10.41 -1.37 -5.85
C VAL A 7 -11.55 -1.54 -4.86
N ARG A 8 -11.20 -1.79 -3.58
CA ARG A 8 -12.18 -2.00 -2.50
C ARG A 8 -11.72 -1.35 -1.19
N PRO A 9 -12.64 -1.12 -0.24
CA PRO A 9 -12.24 -0.67 1.09
C PRO A 9 -11.26 -1.64 1.75
N TYR A 10 -10.28 -1.07 2.45
CA TYR A 10 -9.36 -1.81 3.31
C TYR A 10 -10.10 -2.52 4.44
N ARG A 11 -9.58 -3.67 4.86
CA ARG A 11 -10.08 -4.47 5.99
C ARG A 11 -8.92 -4.78 6.94
N PRO A 12 -9.18 -5.02 8.23
CA PRO A 12 -8.13 -5.39 9.18
C PRO A 12 -7.30 -6.63 8.75
N ALA A 13 -7.90 -7.56 8.01
CA ALA A 13 -7.18 -8.72 7.48
C ALA A 13 -6.15 -8.38 6.39
N ASP A 14 -6.22 -7.19 5.77
CA ASP A 14 -5.27 -6.73 4.77
C ASP A 14 -4.02 -6.10 5.39
N GLU A 15 -3.99 -5.86 6.71
CA GLU A 15 -2.94 -5.09 7.39
C GLU A 15 -1.53 -5.59 7.09
N GLU A 16 -1.29 -6.89 7.25
CA GLU A 16 0.02 -7.50 6.97
C GLU A 16 0.43 -7.31 5.51
N ALA A 17 -0.49 -7.56 4.57
CA ALA A 17 -0.22 -7.44 3.15
C ALA A 17 0.08 -6.00 2.74
N VAL A 18 -0.67 -5.05 3.29
CA VAL A 18 -0.50 -3.62 3.03
C VAL A 18 0.80 -3.08 3.62
N VAL A 19 1.15 -3.48 4.85
CA VAL A 19 2.40 -3.05 5.51
C VAL A 19 3.61 -3.61 4.78
N ASP A 20 3.59 -4.89 4.40
CA ASP A 20 4.65 -5.50 3.58
C ASP A 20 4.78 -4.81 2.22
N LEU A 21 3.67 -4.61 1.52
CA LEU A 21 3.64 -3.91 0.24
C LEU A 21 4.24 -2.51 0.35
N TRP A 22 3.80 -1.73 1.34
CA TRP A 22 4.34 -0.39 1.60
C TRP A 22 5.85 -0.44 1.86
N ALA A 23 6.31 -1.40 2.65
CA ALA A 23 7.72 -1.55 3.00
C ALA A 23 8.58 -1.85 1.76
N ARG A 24 8.15 -2.80 0.92
CA ARG A 24 8.84 -3.18 -0.32
C ARG A 24 8.86 -2.02 -1.31
N ALA A 25 7.72 -1.39 -1.56
CA ALA A 25 7.62 -0.23 -2.46
C ALA A 25 8.46 0.96 -1.96
N SER A 26 8.46 1.23 -0.65
CA SER A 26 9.23 2.34 -0.07
C SER A 26 10.73 2.12 -0.17
N LYS A 27 11.21 0.90 0.06
CA LYS A 27 12.63 0.53 -0.08
C LYS A 27 13.13 0.74 -1.51
N GLU A 28 12.32 0.36 -2.49
CA GLU A 28 12.66 0.50 -3.91
C GLU A 28 12.64 1.96 -4.38
N ALA A 29 11.65 2.73 -3.94
CA ALA A 29 11.54 4.15 -4.30
C ALA A 29 12.60 5.03 -3.59
N HIS A 30 13.03 4.63 -2.39
CA HIS A 30 13.93 5.43 -1.56
C HIS A 30 15.16 4.62 -1.08
N PRO A 31 15.98 4.07 -2.00
CA PRO A 31 17.16 3.27 -1.64
C PRO A 31 18.24 4.08 -0.92
N PHE A 32 18.08 5.41 -0.90
CA PHE A 32 18.95 6.36 -0.21
C PHE A 32 18.59 6.59 1.27
N VAL A 33 17.44 6.08 1.74
CA VAL A 33 17.05 6.19 3.15
C VAL A 33 17.45 4.91 3.89
N GLU A 34 18.36 5.04 4.85
CA GLU A 34 18.78 3.92 5.68
C GLU A 34 17.63 3.41 6.55
N GLY A 35 17.39 2.09 6.51
CA GLY A 35 16.31 1.46 7.27
C GLY A 35 14.91 1.73 6.74
N GLU A 36 14.77 2.20 5.50
CA GLU A 36 13.47 2.40 4.85
C GLU A 36 12.62 1.12 4.84
N GLY A 37 11.29 1.28 4.90
CA GLY A 37 10.36 0.15 4.90
C GLY A 37 10.52 -0.78 6.10
N GLY A 38 10.80 -0.21 7.27
CA GLY A 38 10.95 -0.97 8.51
C GLY A 38 10.91 -0.08 9.75
N GLY A 39 11.07 -0.71 10.91
CA GLY A 39 11.35 -0.05 12.18
C GLY A 39 10.28 0.96 12.60
N ALA A 40 10.68 2.21 12.86
CA ALA A 40 9.76 3.24 13.35
C ALA A 40 8.74 3.69 12.29
N ARG A 41 9.12 3.69 11.00
CA ARG A 41 8.22 4.09 9.91
C ARG A 41 7.13 3.04 9.67
N GLU A 42 7.50 1.77 9.68
CA GLU A 42 6.56 0.65 9.58
C GLU A 42 5.53 0.68 10.73
N ARG A 43 5.99 0.88 11.97
CA ARG A 43 5.09 1.07 13.12
C ARG A 43 4.16 2.25 12.94
N ALA A 44 4.65 3.39 12.43
CA ALA A 44 3.80 4.55 12.18
C ALA A 44 2.73 4.28 11.10
N VAL A 45 3.06 3.51 10.06
CA VAL A 45 2.07 3.04 9.07
C VAL A 45 0.96 2.26 9.73
N ARG A 46 1.34 1.26 10.52
CA ARG A 46 0.39 0.37 11.19
C ARG A 46 -0.47 1.10 12.23
N GLU A 47 0.16 1.84 13.13
CA GLU A 47 -0.51 2.36 14.33
C GLU A 47 -1.12 3.75 14.14
N VAL A 48 -0.69 4.50 13.11
CA VAL A 48 -1.12 5.89 12.90
C VAL A 48 -1.80 6.07 11.55
N TYR A 49 -1.13 5.74 10.45
CA TYR A 49 -1.64 6.07 9.11
C TYR A 49 -2.82 5.19 8.70
N LEU A 50 -2.72 3.87 8.89
CA LEU A 50 -3.82 2.95 8.60
C LEU A 50 -5.04 3.18 9.50
N VAL A 51 -4.83 3.69 10.71
CA VAL A 51 -5.91 4.00 11.65
C VAL A 51 -6.63 5.31 11.30
N LYS A 52 -5.90 6.31 10.80
CA LYS A 52 -6.44 7.66 10.58
C LYS A 52 -6.96 7.92 9.16
N ALA A 53 -6.46 7.19 8.17
CA ALA A 53 -6.85 7.39 6.78
C ALA A 53 -8.08 6.56 6.40
N ASP A 54 -8.84 7.05 5.43
CA ASP A 54 -9.80 6.24 4.70
C ASP A 54 -9.03 5.39 3.68
N ASN A 55 -8.78 4.14 4.05
CA ASN A 55 -7.91 3.25 3.28
C ASN A 55 -8.68 2.40 2.27
N TRP A 56 -8.08 2.24 1.10
CA TRP A 56 -8.54 1.42 -0.01
C TRP A 56 -7.39 0.54 -0.49
N VAL A 57 -7.71 -0.64 -0.98
CA VAL A 57 -6.74 -1.57 -1.55
C VAL A 57 -7.12 -1.93 -2.98
N ALA A 58 -6.10 -2.15 -3.80
CA ALA A 58 -6.26 -2.77 -5.11
C ALA A 58 -6.01 -4.28 -4.96
N GLU A 59 -7.01 -5.10 -5.26
CA GLU A 59 -6.95 -6.56 -5.19
C GLU A 59 -6.84 -7.15 -6.60
N ALA A 60 -5.78 -7.91 -6.86
CA ALA A 60 -5.59 -8.64 -8.09
C ALA A 60 -6.64 -9.78 -8.21
N PRO A 61 -6.90 -10.31 -9.43
CA PRO A 61 -7.90 -11.36 -9.64
C PRO A 61 -7.67 -12.65 -8.83
N ASP A 62 -6.44 -12.90 -8.39
CA ASP A 62 -6.07 -14.04 -7.54
C ASP A 62 -6.27 -13.78 -6.03
N GLY A 63 -6.79 -12.61 -5.67
CA GLY A 63 -7.04 -12.19 -4.29
C GLY A 63 -5.86 -11.47 -3.63
N THR A 64 -4.74 -11.29 -4.33
CA THR A 64 -3.56 -10.63 -3.78
C THR A 64 -3.77 -9.12 -3.70
N VAL A 65 -3.47 -8.51 -2.55
CA VAL A 65 -3.43 -7.05 -2.43
C VAL A 65 -2.16 -6.52 -3.11
N VAL A 66 -2.35 -5.70 -4.14
CA VAL A 66 -1.26 -5.15 -4.98
C VAL A 66 -1.17 -3.62 -4.94
N GLY A 67 -2.06 -2.95 -4.19
CA GLY A 67 -1.97 -1.51 -3.96
C GLY A 67 -2.66 -1.06 -2.69
N LEU A 68 -2.22 0.09 -2.18
CA LEU A 68 -2.77 0.81 -1.04
C LEU A 68 -2.99 2.28 -1.43
N LEU A 69 -4.18 2.79 -1.15
CA LEU A 69 -4.52 4.20 -1.19
C LEU A 69 -5.05 4.63 0.17
N GLY A 70 -4.37 5.56 0.83
CA GLY A 70 -4.83 6.21 2.06
C GLY A 70 -5.28 7.64 1.79
N LEU A 71 -6.55 7.94 2.07
CA LEU A 71 -7.12 9.28 1.93
C LEU A 71 -7.22 9.99 3.29
N LEU A 72 -6.89 11.27 3.30
CA LEU A 72 -7.13 12.18 4.41
C LEU A 72 -8.16 13.22 3.93
N GLY A 73 -9.44 12.85 4.02
CA GLY A 73 -10.52 13.63 3.41
C GLY A 73 -10.41 13.61 1.88
N ALA A 74 -10.16 14.76 1.27
CA ALA A 74 -10.02 14.90 -0.18
C ALA A 74 -8.56 14.80 -0.68
N GLU A 75 -7.61 14.55 0.21
CA GLU A 75 -6.18 14.49 -0.10
C GLU A 75 -5.65 13.05 -0.08
N ILE A 76 -4.73 12.75 -1.00
CA ILE A 76 -3.99 11.48 -0.98
C ILE A 76 -2.89 11.60 0.08
N GLY A 77 -3.08 10.92 1.22
CA GLY A 77 -2.07 10.82 2.27
C GLY A 77 -0.99 9.79 1.96
N GLY A 78 -1.32 8.77 1.16
CA GLY A 78 -0.36 7.79 0.67
C GLY A 78 -0.92 6.96 -0.49
N LEU A 79 -0.09 6.70 -1.49
CA LEU A 79 -0.39 5.81 -2.62
C LEU A 79 0.83 4.91 -2.85
N PHE A 80 0.62 3.61 -2.76
CA PHE A 80 1.67 2.61 -2.91
C PHE A 80 1.16 1.46 -3.78
N VAL A 81 2.00 0.99 -4.70
CA VAL A 81 1.73 -0.16 -5.56
C VAL A 81 2.89 -1.14 -5.37
N ALA A 82 2.57 -2.42 -5.23
CA ALA A 82 3.56 -3.48 -5.10
C ALA A 82 4.53 -3.41 -6.30
N PRO A 83 5.86 -3.48 -6.10
CA PRO A 83 6.85 -3.36 -7.17
C PRO A 83 6.55 -4.18 -8.43
N GLU A 84 6.19 -5.45 -8.23
CA GLU A 84 5.82 -6.41 -9.28
C GLU A 84 4.55 -6.04 -10.05
N ALA A 85 3.71 -5.16 -9.52
CA ALA A 85 2.47 -4.68 -10.12
C ALA A 85 2.58 -3.24 -10.68
N GLN A 86 3.74 -2.59 -10.56
CA GLN A 86 3.94 -1.25 -11.11
C GLN A 86 3.97 -1.28 -12.65
N GLY A 87 3.54 -0.18 -13.29
CA GLY A 87 3.43 -0.09 -14.76
C GLY A 87 2.28 -0.88 -15.38
N THR A 88 1.44 -1.52 -14.56
CA THR A 88 0.26 -2.29 -15.03
C THR A 88 -1.04 -1.47 -15.05
N GLY A 89 -1.00 -0.21 -14.59
CA GLY A 89 -2.17 0.67 -14.49
C GLY A 89 -2.93 0.55 -13.15
N ALA A 90 -2.34 -0.06 -12.12
CA ALA A 90 -2.93 -0.16 -10.78
C ALA A 90 -2.81 1.13 -9.93
N GLY A 91 -1.86 2.00 -10.26
CA GLY A 91 -1.59 3.27 -9.58
C GLY A 91 -2.18 4.48 -10.29
#